data_AF-A0A8S1BCX6-F1
#
_entry.id   AF-A0A8S1BCX6-F1
#
_cell.length_a   1.000
_cell.length_b   1.000
_cell.length_c   1.000
_cell.angle_alpha   90.00
_cell.angle_beta   90.00
_cell.angle_gamma   90.00
#
_symmetry.space_group_name_H-M   'P 1'
#
loop_
_entity.id
_entity.type
_entity.pdbx_description
1 polymer ?
#
loop_
_entity_poly.entity_id
_entity_poly.type
_entity_poly.pdbx_seq_one_letter_code
_entity_poly.pdbx_strand_id
1 'polypeptide(L)'
;MELIKNKMKRQTRKTVAGIKLPPIEPVAECDVKTIMDVDPAYYSLVEGRPIRTNKSIHMYKKNIKNIALKRTVHGFLVDEILRINREIKSEQYIYDKAYKHFEEYQKSFDKFLAHDNNKTIAIMQRSDALAKELTNQNEKLKKANYEMASLKSKLQYIEETLMILLSFQNFLHKASPILWQNSHSIKLDTKYSEIFTIESDVFKEIDKKTIEKRLNSLPAPQLYFDCPEQLLIIFGLLEKQNLNCLLLTEELNSEKNRFLKTVEVLKILLREELEYIQEMIKEIEDMITWNENREVEVKEIFFKILRDKMRYLISSGTALQIFNYVEFAYERLITSNETKFSSIDMALALEREYENLMLDISAFDLGMIKQIEKEIYDDGVQEIKQAKEAAKLLKDVDKLAKRLKSSFEPTRRKTNY
;
A
#
# COMPACT_ATOMS: atom_id res chain seq x y z
N MET A 1 68.09 -7.02 125.37
CA MET A 1 69.30 -7.67 124.81
C MET A 1 69.66 -6.87 123.56
N GLU A 2 70.09 -5.61 123.72
CA GLU A 2 71.51 -5.17 123.83
C GLU A 2 72.32 -5.46 122.54
N LEU A 3 73.18 -4.62 121.98
CA LEU A 3 73.67 -3.26 122.24
C LEU A 3 74.51 -2.87 120.99
N ILE A 4 74.67 -1.58 120.79
CA ILE A 4 75.45 -0.91 119.73
C ILE A 4 76.95 -1.29 119.78
N LYS A 5 77.63 -1.41 118.60
CA LYS A 5 79.03 -0.97 118.44
C LYS A 5 79.48 -0.78 116.98
N ASN A 6 80.02 0.41 116.73
CA ASN A 6 80.74 0.86 115.54
C ASN A 6 81.99 0.02 115.21
N LYS A 7 82.32 -0.07 113.91
CA LYS A 7 83.70 -0.33 113.44
C LYS A 7 83.97 0.38 112.11
N MET A 8 84.94 1.30 112.13
CA MET A 8 85.58 1.88 110.94
C MET A 8 86.32 0.81 110.13
N LYS A 9 86.33 0.94 108.79
CA LYS A 9 87.27 0.23 107.90
C LYS A 9 87.99 1.19 106.96
N ARG A 10 89.29 0.96 106.87
CA ARG A 10 90.34 1.70 106.14
C ARG A 10 90.20 1.54 104.62
N GLN A 11 90.47 2.62 103.86
CA GLN A 11 90.69 2.56 102.42
C GLN A 11 92.18 2.74 102.07
N THR A 12 92.63 1.91 101.14
CA THR A 12 94.01 1.77 100.66
C THR A 12 94.35 2.78 99.56
N ARG A 13 95.53 3.40 99.67
CA ARG A 13 96.11 4.41 98.77
C ARG A 13 96.54 3.79 97.42
N LYS A 14 96.21 4.43 96.30
CA LYS A 14 96.85 4.20 95.00
C LYS A 14 97.78 5.37 94.67
N THR A 15 99.03 5.03 94.38
CA THR A 15 100.14 5.92 94.04
C THR A 15 100.30 5.99 92.52
N VAL A 16 100.34 7.20 91.95
CA VAL A 16 100.87 7.45 90.60
C VAL A 16 101.96 8.52 90.73
N ALA A 17 103.16 8.20 90.22
CA ALA A 17 104.33 9.08 90.10
C ALA A 17 105.07 9.55 91.38
N GLY A 18 105.20 8.69 92.39
CA GLY A 18 106.32 8.75 93.37
C GLY A 18 106.40 9.95 94.32
N ILE A 19 105.44 10.88 94.28
CA ILE A 19 105.38 12.05 95.15
C ILE A 19 104.22 11.86 96.14
N LYS A 20 104.54 11.83 97.44
CA LYS A 20 103.53 11.80 98.51
C LYS A 20 102.89 13.20 98.60
N LEU A 21 101.71 13.38 98.04
CA LEU A 21 100.88 14.55 98.32
C LEU A 21 100.30 14.43 99.75
N PRO A 22 100.41 15.45 100.63
CA PRO A 22 99.73 15.46 101.92
C PRO A 22 98.20 15.44 101.72
N PRO A 23 97.42 14.91 102.69
CA PRO A 23 95.98 14.83 102.58
C PRO A 23 95.36 16.23 102.44
N ILE A 24 94.50 16.41 101.45
CA ILE A 24 93.68 17.61 101.29
C ILE A 24 92.51 17.47 102.26
N GLU A 25 92.56 18.19 103.38
CA GLU A 25 91.39 18.39 104.23
C GLU A 25 90.37 19.28 103.49
N PRO A 26 89.06 19.05 103.66
CA PRO A 26 88.03 19.80 102.95
C PRO A 26 88.06 21.26 103.40
N VAL A 27 88.51 22.15 102.51
CA VAL A 27 88.48 23.60 102.73
C VAL A 27 87.05 24.06 102.48
N ALA A 28 86.41 24.54 103.55
CA ALA A 28 85.15 25.24 103.51
C ALA A 28 85.25 26.47 102.59
N GLU A 29 84.16 26.72 101.86
CA GLU A 29 83.98 27.88 100.99
C GLU A 29 84.23 29.20 101.76
N CYS A 30 84.79 30.18 101.04
CA CYS A 30 85.19 31.52 101.49
C CYS A 30 86.57 31.62 102.14
N ASP A 31 87.62 31.59 101.31
CA ASP A 31 88.71 32.55 101.44
C ASP A 31 89.41 32.75 100.08
N VAL A 32 89.23 33.94 99.50
CA VAL A 32 89.96 34.40 98.32
C VAL A 32 91.41 34.64 98.76
N LYS A 33 92.29 33.67 98.51
CA LYS A 33 93.72 33.76 98.84
C LYS A 33 94.36 34.88 98.03
N THR A 34 94.85 35.92 98.72
CA THR A 34 95.44 37.11 98.11
C THR A 34 96.97 37.01 98.17
N ILE A 35 97.73 37.83 97.43
CA ILE A 35 99.21 37.77 97.30
C ILE A 35 99.98 37.87 98.66
N MET A 36 99.27 38.14 99.76
CA MET A 36 99.80 38.27 101.12
C MET A 36 99.66 37.01 101.99
N ASP A 37 98.90 35.98 101.56
CA ASP A 37 98.67 34.78 102.36
C ASP A 37 99.79 33.74 102.14
N VAL A 38 100.78 33.77 103.01
CA VAL A 38 101.86 32.79 103.03
C VAL A 38 101.39 31.55 103.80
N ASP A 39 101.43 30.38 103.16
CA ASP A 39 101.06 29.08 103.73
C ASP A 39 101.69 28.90 105.13
N PRO A 40 100.93 28.58 106.19
CA PRO A 40 101.46 28.36 107.54
C PRO A 40 102.61 27.33 107.59
N ALA A 41 102.64 26.38 106.65
CA ALA A 41 103.70 25.39 106.53
C ALA A 41 104.98 25.93 105.83
N TYR A 42 104.93 27.09 105.18
CA TYR A 42 106.05 27.70 104.46
C TYR A 42 107.21 28.05 105.40
N TYR A 43 106.92 28.63 106.57
CA TYR A 43 107.94 28.96 107.56
C TYR A 43 108.40 27.74 108.37
N SER A 44 107.52 26.74 108.57
CA SER A 44 107.87 25.46 109.22
C SER A 44 108.92 24.64 108.45
N LEU A 45 108.97 24.74 107.12
CA LEU A 45 109.99 24.11 106.29
C LEU A 45 111.34 24.86 106.29
N VAL A 46 111.38 26.11 106.77
CA VAL A 46 112.54 27.01 106.72
C VAL A 46 113.20 27.20 108.08
N GLU A 47 112.49 26.98 109.19
CA GLU A 47 113.07 26.95 110.54
C GLU A 47 113.96 25.71 110.73
N GLY A 48 115.29 25.92 110.78
CA GLY A 48 116.27 24.88 111.13
C GLY A 48 117.18 24.38 110.02
N ARG A 49 117.02 24.85 108.77
CA ARG A 49 118.04 24.68 107.72
C ARG A 49 118.73 26.01 107.45
N PRO A 50 120.04 26.17 107.71
CA PRO A 50 120.74 27.39 107.39
C PRO A 50 120.64 27.61 105.88
N ILE A 51 119.96 28.69 105.47
CA ILE A 51 120.02 29.20 104.11
C ILE A 51 121.49 29.47 103.86
N ARG A 52 122.17 28.56 103.14
CA ARG A 52 123.57 28.77 102.77
C ARG A 52 123.62 30.10 102.04
N THR A 53 124.18 31.13 102.67
CA THR A 53 124.49 32.40 102.02
C THR A 53 125.54 32.08 100.97
N ASN A 54 125.09 31.73 99.78
CA ASN A 54 125.97 31.41 98.68
C ASN A 54 126.56 32.75 98.23
N LYS A 55 127.74 33.10 98.76
CA LYS A 55 128.49 34.36 98.47
C LYS A 55 128.97 34.44 97.01
N SER A 56 128.47 33.59 96.11
CA SER A 56 128.76 33.63 94.69
C SER A 56 127.80 34.60 93.99
N ILE A 57 128.31 35.78 93.65
CA ILE A 57 127.64 36.80 92.81
C ILE A 57 127.04 36.17 91.54
N HIS A 58 127.67 35.11 91.01
CA HIS A 58 127.21 34.42 89.82
C HIS A 58 125.85 33.73 90.01
N MET A 59 125.60 33.06 91.15
CA MET A 59 124.32 32.43 91.44
C MET A 59 123.22 33.46 91.72
N TYR A 60 123.57 34.58 92.36
CA TYR A 60 122.67 35.72 92.52
C TYR A 60 122.28 36.34 91.16
N LYS A 61 123.25 36.57 90.26
CA LYS A 61 123.01 37.05 88.89
C LYS A 61 122.14 36.08 88.09
N LYS A 62 122.37 34.77 88.23
CA LYS A 62 121.56 33.71 87.60
C LYS A 62 120.14 33.67 88.17
N ASN A 63 119.98 33.83 89.48
CA ASN A 63 118.66 33.87 90.13
C ASN A 63 117.89 35.14 89.76
N ILE A 64 118.51 36.32 89.75
CA ILE A 64 117.88 37.55 89.25
C ILE A 64 117.49 37.39 87.78
N LYS A 65 118.38 36.86 86.93
CA LYS A 65 118.07 36.60 85.53
C LYS A 65 116.89 35.64 85.39
N ASN A 66 116.83 34.58 86.20
CA ASN A 66 115.72 33.63 86.20
C ASN A 66 114.42 34.23 86.73
N ILE A 67 114.48 35.09 87.75
CA ILE A 67 113.30 35.81 88.27
C ILE A 67 112.79 36.79 87.21
N ALA A 68 113.70 37.54 86.56
CA ALA A 68 113.35 38.45 85.48
C ALA A 68 112.73 37.68 84.30
N LEU A 69 113.34 36.57 83.85
CA LEU A 69 112.80 35.69 82.81
C LEU A 69 111.43 35.11 83.19
N LYS A 70 111.26 34.63 84.42
CA LYS A 70 109.95 34.12 84.89
C LYS A 70 108.91 35.23 84.93
N ARG A 71 109.29 36.45 85.31
CA ARG A 71 108.39 37.61 85.33
C ARG A 71 108.01 38.06 83.92
N THR A 72 108.94 38.06 82.97
CA THR A 72 108.63 38.36 81.56
C THR A 72 107.76 37.28 80.94
N VAL A 73 108.03 36.00 81.20
CA VAL A 73 107.20 34.88 80.74
C VAL A 73 105.81 34.94 81.38
N HIS A 74 105.72 35.24 82.68
CA HIS A 74 104.42 35.42 83.34
C HIS A 74 103.64 36.59 82.73
N GLY A 75 104.27 37.74 82.48
CA GLY A 75 103.65 38.87 81.79
C GLY A 75 103.13 38.48 80.41
N PHE A 76 103.96 37.80 79.60
CA PHE A 76 103.56 37.28 78.30
C PHE A 76 102.36 36.32 78.38
N LEU A 77 102.37 35.38 79.34
CA LEU A 77 101.24 34.46 79.54
C LEU A 77 99.97 35.19 79.97
N VAL A 78 100.08 36.19 80.85
CA VAL A 78 98.93 37.01 81.27
C VAL A 78 98.37 37.80 80.08
N ASP A 79 99.23 38.38 79.24
CA ASP A 79 98.81 39.09 78.03
C ASP A 79 98.12 38.16 77.01
N GLU A 80 98.65 36.96 76.81
CA GLU A 80 98.02 35.92 75.97
C GLU A 80 96.65 35.48 76.53
N ILE A 81 96.56 35.26 77.85
CA ILE A 81 95.29 34.96 78.52
C ILE A 81 94.29 36.12 78.33
N LEU A 82 94.76 37.38 78.44
CA LEU A 82 93.93 38.55 78.21
C LEU A 82 93.47 38.66 76.74
N ARG A 83 94.33 38.32 75.77
CA ARG A 83 93.96 38.28 74.34
C ARG A 83 92.88 37.23 74.09
N ILE A 84 93.10 36.00 74.55
CA ILE A 84 92.14 34.89 74.42
C ILE A 84 90.80 35.28 75.08
N ASN A 85 90.83 35.86 76.28
CA ASN A 85 89.60 36.31 76.95
C ASN A 85 88.85 37.40 76.19
N ARG A 86 89.55 38.30 75.48
CA ARG A 86 88.91 39.30 74.62
C ARG A 86 88.28 38.65 73.39
N GLU A 87 88.99 37.71 72.75
CA GLU A 87 88.50 36.96 71.59
C GLU A 87 87.25 36.15 71.96
N ILE A 88 87.29 35.37 73.05
CA ILE A 88 86.13 34.62 73.56
C ILE A 88 84.94 35.55 73.81
N LYS A 89 85.15 36.71 74.44
CA LYS A 89 84.06 37.68 74.66
C LYS A 89 83.48 38.20 73.35
N SER A 90 84.33 38.46 72.34
CA SER A 90 83.87 38.92 71.03
C SER A 90 83.12 37.82 70.26
N GLU A 91 83.57 36.57 70.33
CA GLU A 91 82.89 35.41 69.75
C GLU A 91 81.56 35.15 70.43
N GLN A 92 81.51 35.20 71.76
CA GLN A 92 80.26 35.09 72.53
C GLN A 92 79.28 36.19 72.12
N TYR A 93 79.74 37.43 71.96
CA TYR A 93 78.89 38.52 71.50
C TYR A 93 78.34 38.29 70.08
N ILE A 94 79.17 37.80 69.15
CA ILE A 94 78.74 37.45 67.79
C ILE A 94 77.74 36.29 67.83
N TYR A 95 78.02 35.26 68.63
CA TYR A 95 77.15 34.11 68.82
C TYR A 95 75.80 34.52 69.39
N ASP A 96 75.77 35.30 70.46
CA ASP A 96 74.54 35.79 71.08
C ASP A 96 73.70 36.62 70.10
N LYS A 97 74.36 37.44 69.28
CA LYS A 97 73.69 38.21 68.23
C LYS A 97 73.11 37.30 67.15
N ALA A 98 73.87 36.32 66.67
CA ALA A 98 73.39 35.36 65.68
C ALA A 98 72.23 34.51 66.24
N TYR A 99 72.34 34.06 67.50
CA TYR A 99 71.31 33.31 68.20
C TYR A 99 70.00 34.09 68.30
N LYS A 100 70.07 35.39 68.68
CA LYS A 100 68.89 36.27 68.69
C LYS A 100 68.23 36.38 67.31
N HIS A 101 69.02 36.56 66.25
CA HIS A 101 68.47 36.60 64.89
C HIS A 101 67.85 35.26 64.47
N PHE A 102 68.43 34.13 64.83
CA PHE A 102 67.81 32.82 64.57
C PHE A 102 66.51 32.65 65.34
N GLU A 103 66.43 33.08 66.59
CA GLU A 103 65.21 33.05 67.38
C GLU A 103 64.13 33.97 66.78
N GLU A 104 64.51 35.15 66.28
CA GLU A 104 63.63 36.06 65.55
C GLU A 104 63.11 35.45 64.25
N TYR A 105 63.97 34.79 63.46
CA TYR A 105 63.58 34.10 62.23
C TYR A 105 62.67 32.92 62.52
N GLN A 106 62.97 32.12 63.55
CA GLN A 106 62.11 31.00 63.95
C GLN A 106 60.72 31.52 64.35
N LYS A 107 60.65 32.54 65.21
CA LYS A 107 59.37 33.18 65.59
C LYS A 107 58.63 33.76 64.39
N SER A 108 59.35 34.35 63.44
CA SER A 108 58.74 34.93 62.22
C SER A 108 58.21 33.84 61.29
N PHE A 109 58.93 32.73 61.16
CA PHE A 109 58.52 31.58 60.38
C PHE A 109 57.31 30.87 61.00
N ASP A 110 57.31 30.68 62.33
CA ASP A 110 56.16 30.12 63.05
C ASP A 110 54.91 31.00 62.87
N LYS A 111 55.07 32.33 62.92
CA LYS A 111 53.98 33.28 62.61
C LYS A 111 53.50 33.15 61.16
N PHE A 112 54.42 32.98 60.21
CA PHE A 112 54.07 32.79 58.80
C PHE A 112 53.30 31.49 58.60
N LEU A 113 53.76 30.37 59.18
CA LEU A 113 53.06 29.08 59.14
C LEU A 113 51.68 29.17 59.79
N ALA A 114 51.56 29.85 60.93
CA ALA A 114 50.27 30.08 61.56
C ALA A 114 49.33 30.92 60.66
N HIS A 115 49.84 31.97 60.02
CA HIS A 115 49.06 32.79 59.10
C HIS A 115 48.60 32.01 57.87
N ASP A 116 49.50 31.23 57.25
CA ASP A 116 49.18 30.44 56.05
C ASP A 116 48.23 29.28 56.37
N ASN A 117 48.40 28.62 57.51
CA ASN A 117 47.45 27.62 58.00
C ASN A 117 46.08 28.26 58.25
N ASN A 118 46.03 29.41 58.93
CA ASN A 118 44.76 30.13 59.16
C ASN A 118 44.09 30.54 57.85
N LYS A 119 44.86 30.99 56.85
CA LYS A 119 44.35 31.33 55.51
C LYS A 119 43.82 30.09 54.79
N THR A 120 44.53 28.97 54.88
CA THR A 120 44.13 27.70 54.27
C THR A 120 42.85 27.17 54.92
N ILE A 121 42.76 27.21 56.25
CA ILE A 121 41.54 26.85 57.00
C ILE A 121 40.38 27.76 56.58
N ALA A 122 40.59 29.06 56.43
CA ALA A 122 39.53 29.98 56.00
C ALA A 122 39.05 29.68 54.57
N ILE A 123 39.97 29.35 53.66
CA ILE A 123 39.63 28.94 52.29
C ILE A 123 38.87 27.61 52.29
N MET A 124 39.32 26.63 53.08
CA MET A 124 38.68 25.32 53.22
C MET A 124 37.26 25.44 53.79
N GLN A 125 37.09 26.25 54.84
CA GLN A 125 35.76 26.53 55.40
C GLN A 125 34.84 27.20 54.37
N ARG A 126 35.37 28.12 53.56
CA ARG A 126 34.60 28.77 52.48
C ARG A 126 34.24 27.77 51.38
N SER A 127 35.14 26.88 50.98
CA SER A 127 34.83 25.84 49.99
C SER A 127 33.79 24.85 50.51
N ASP A 128 33.90 24.45 51.77
CA ASP A 128 32.93 23.55 52.40
C ASP A 128 31.55 24.21 52.52
N ALA A 129 31.50 25.50 52.86
CA ALA A 129 30.26 26.27 52.87
C ALA A 129 29.61 26.34 51.48
N LEU A 130 30.40 26.62 50.43
CA LEU A 130 29.92 26.65 49.06
C LEU A 130 29.46 25.27 48.57
N ALA A 131 30.16 24.19 48.93
CA ALA A 131 29.76 22.83 48.60
C ALA A 131 28.41 22.45 49.27
N LYS A 132 28.22 22.84 50.53
CA LYS A 132 26.94 22.70 51.24
C LYS A 132 25.83 23.53 50.59
N GLU A 133 26.12 24.74 50.16
CA GLU A 133 25.13 25.56 49.46
C GLU A 133 24.74 24.96 48.10
N LEU A 134 25.72 24.48 47.32
CA LEU A 134 25.50 23.84 46.03
C LEU A 134 24.66 22.56 46.18
N THR A 135 24.97 21.72 47.16
CA THR A 135 24.17 20.51 47.45
C THR A 135 22.73 20.88 47.82
N ASN A 136 22.53 21.88 48.69
CA ASN A 136 21.20 22.39 49.04
C ASN A 136 20.43 22.94 47.82
N GLN A 137 21.09 23.69 46.92
CA GLN A 137 20.47 24.18 45.69
C GLN A 137 20.12 23.03 44.73
N ASN A 138 21.00 22.05 44.59
CA ASN A 138 20.74 20.87 43.75
C ASN A 138 19.55 20.04 44.28
N GLU A 139 19.43 19.89 45.60
CA GLU A 139 18.25 19.25 46.19
C GLU A 139 16.96 20.03 45.92
N LYS A 140 16.99 21.38 46.00
CA LYS A 140 15.84 22.22 45.64
C LYS A 140 15.46 22.05 44.17
N LEU A 141 16.45 22.04 43.25
CA LEU A 141 16.20 21.80 41.83
C LEU A 141 15.62 20.41 41.57
N LYS A 142 16.13 19.37 42.24
CA LYS A 142 15.57 18.01 42.15
C LYS A 142 14.12 17.95 42.61
N LYS A 143 13.78 18.62 43.72
CA LYS A 143 12.40 18.70 44.24
C LYS A 143 11.48 19.41 43.23
N ALA A 144 11.90 20.58 42.71
CA ALA A 144 11.14 21.31 41.70
C ALA A 144 10.94 20.50 40.41
N ASN A 145 11.98 19.78 39.96
CA ASN A 145 11.89 18.90 38.79
C ASN A 145 10.93 17.73 39.01
N TYR A 146 10.93 17.15 40.21
CA TYR A 146 9.98 16.09 40.56
C TYR A 146 8.54 16.62 40.57
N GLU A 147 8.30 17.79 41.15
CA GLU A 147 6.99 18.45 41.14
C GLU A 147 6.53 18.75 39.71
N MET A 148 7.41 19.28 38.85
CA MET A 148 7.13 19.52 37.44
C MET A 148 6.75 18.23 36.71
N ALA A 149 7.51 17.15 36.90
CA ALA A 149 7.22 15.85 36.30
C ALA A 149 5.87 15.28 36.78
N SER A 150 5.56 15.42 38.07
CA SER A 150 4.27 15.01 38.63
C SER A 150 3.10 15.85 38.08
N LEU A 151 3.29 17.14 37.86
CA LEU A 151 2.28 17.99 37.23
C LEU A 151 2.09 17.63 35.76
N LYS A 152 3.17 17.34 35.01
CA LYS A 152 3.08 16.87 33.62
C LYS A 152 2.34 15.55 33.50
N SER A 153 2.61 14.58 34.38
CA SER A 153 1.90 13.30 34.35
C SER A 153 0.41 13.45 34.69
N LYS A 154 0.07 14.33 35.65
CA LYS A 154 -1.33 14.67 35.94
C LYS A 154 -2.01 15.36 34.75
N LEU A 155 -1.33 16.29 34.08
CA LEU A 155 -1.84 16.96 32.90
C LEU A 155 -2.10 15.97 31.76
N GLN A 156 -1.17 15.04 31.53
CA GLN A 156 -1.31 13.97 30.55
C GLN A 156 -2.55 13.10 30.85
N TYR A 157 -2.71 12.68 32.11
CA TYR A 157 -3.89 11.91 32.51
C TYR A 157 -5.20 12.69 32.28
N ILE A 158 -5.21 13.99 32.56
CA ILE A 158 -6.36 14.86 32.30
C ILE A 158 -6.64 14.97 30.80
N GLU A 159 -5.62 15.06 29.96
CA GLU A 159 -5.78 15.10 28.51
C GLU A 159 -6.32 13.78 27.94
N GLU A 160 -5.77 12.65 28.37
CA GLU A 160 -6.26 11.31 27.99
C GLU A 160 -7.72 11.11 28.41
N THR A 161 -8.06 11.47 29.65
CA THR A 161 -9.45 11.40 30.13
C THR A 161 -10.37 12.34 29.36
N LEU A 162 -9.93 13.55 29.02
CA LEU A 162 -10.69 14.48 28.16
C LEU A 162 -10.92 13.89 26.76
N MET A 163 -9.91 13.27 26.17
CA MET A 163 -10.04 12.60 24.87
C MET A 163 -11.07 11.46 24.90
N ILE A 164 -11.06 10.66 25.97
CA ILE A 164 -12.06 9.62 26.20
C ILE A 164 -13.46 10.25 26.34
N LEU A 165 -13.61 11.30 27.14
CA LEU A 165 -14.89 11.98 27.33
C LEU A 165 -15.43 12.61 26.03
N LEU A 166 -14.57 13.21 25.20
CA LEU A 166 -14.95 13.70 23.87
C LEU A 166 -15.40 12.57 22.95
N SER A 167 -14.74 11.41 23.02
CA SER A 167 -15.16 10.23 22.25
C SER A 167 -16.56 9.76 22.66
N PHE A 168 -16.86 9.77 23.96
CA PHE A 168 -18.20 9.48 24.47
C PHE A 168 -19.22 10.53 24.06
N GLN A 169 -18.86 11.82 24.08
CA GLN A 169 -19.75 12.87 23.59
C GLN A 169 -20.08 12.68 22.10
N ASN A 170 -19.10 12.33 21.27
CA ASN A 170 -19.31 12.03 19.85
C ASN A 170 -20.20 10.80 19.66
N PHE A 171 -19.95 9.75 20.44
CA PHE A 171 -20.80 8.57 20.46
C PHE A 171 -22.26 8.90 20.83
N LEU A 172 -22.47 9.68 21.90
CA LEU A 172 -23.80 10.10 22.34
C LEU A 172 -24.48 11.03 21.34
N HIS A 173 -23.74 11.91 20.66
CA HIS A 173 -24.28 12.72 19.57
C HIS A 173 -24.76 11.83 18.42
N LYS A 174 -23.98 10.84 17.99
CA LYS A 174 -24.39 9.88 16.96
C LYS A 174 -25.57 9.00 17.36
N ALA A 175 -25.68 8.65 18.63
CA ALA A 175 -26.80 7.86 19.16
C ALA A 175 -28.10 8.68 19.31
N SER A 176 -28.00 10.01 19.35
CA SER A 176 -29.17 10.89 19.46
C SER A 176 -30.01 10.90 18.17
N PRO A 177 -31.32 11.23 18.23
CA PRO A 177 -32.17 11.28 17.05
C PRO A 177 -31.69 12.27 15.99
N ILE A 178 -31.85 11.91 14.70
CA ILE A 178 -31.41 12.71 13.54
C ILE A 178 -31.98 14.14 13.56
N LEU A 179 -33.22 14.31 14.04
CA LEU A 179 -33.85 15.63 14.18
C LEU A 179 -33.09 16.55 15.15
N TRP A 180 -32.59 15.99 16.25
CA TRP A 180 -31.80 16.73 17.23
C TRP A 180 -30.38 17.00 16.71
N GLN A 181 -29.74 16.00 16.07
CA GLN A 181 -28.43 16.18 15.42
C GLN A 181 -28.42 17.31 14.39
N ASN A 182 -29.48 17.43 13.59
CA ASN A 182 -29.57 18.48 12.56
C ASN A 182 -29.73 19.88 13.16
N SER A 183 -30.43 20.01 14.29
CA SER A 183 -30.58 21.29 15.01
C SER A 183 -29.32 21.70 15.77
N HIS A 184 -28.56 20.72 16.25
CA HIS A 184 -27.32 20.90 17.00
C HIS A 184 -26.17 20.26 16.21
N SER A 185 -25.79 20.89 15.11
CA SER A 185 -24.65 20.46 14.29
C SER A 185 -23.35 20.74 15.04
N ILE A 186 -23.02 19.87 16.00
CA ILE A 186 -21.73 19.91 16.66
C ILE A 186 -20.71 19.48 15.61
N LYS A 187 -19.90 20.42 15.12
CA LYS A 187 -18.72 20.11 14.30
C LYS A 187 -17.66 19.47 15.21
N LEU A 188 -17.89 18.23 15.64
CA LEU A 188 -16.89 17.39 16.33
C LEU A 188 -15.84 16.84 15.35
N ASP A 189 -15.77 17.41 14.16
CA ASP A 189 -14.73 17.13 13.17
C ASP A 189 -13.72 18.26 13.19
N THR A 190 -12.93 18.29 14.24
CA THR A 190 -11.66 19.00 14.20
C THR A 190 -10.64 18.09 14.83
N LYS A 191 -9.63 17.76 14.04
CA LYS A 191 -8.31 17.34 14.50
C LYS A 191 -7.99 18.08 15.80
N TYR A 192 -8.28 17.47 16.95
CA TYR A 192 -7.90 18.02 18.23
C TYR A 192 -6.40 17.84 18.28
N SER A 193 -5.69 18.85 17.79
CA SER A 193 -4.27 19.01 18.01
C SER A 193 -4.08 18.90 19.51
N GLU A 194 -3.38 17.85 19.94
CA GLU A 194 -3.01 17.57 21.34
C GLU A 194 -2.89 18.88 22.10
N ILE A 195 -3.69 19.02 23.16
CA ILE A 195 -3.68 20.22 24.03
C ILE A 195 -2.24 20.41 24.53
N PHE A 196 -1.54 19.29 24.75
CA PHE A 196 -0.12 19.21 25.05
C PHE A 196 0.64 18.34 24.02
N THR A 197 1.45 18.96 23.15
CA THR A 197 2.41 18.23 22.33
C THR A 197 3.63 17.91 23.18
N ILE A 198 3.90 16.62 23.42
CA ILE A 198 5.14 16.17 24.06
C ILE A 198 6.27 16.36 23.05
N GLU A 199 6.86 17.56 23.00
CA GLU A 199 8.24 17.67 22.55
C GLU A 199 9.10 16.88 23.55
N SER A 200 10.08 16.15 23.03
CA SER A 200 10.92 15.13 23.68
C SER A 200 11.62 15.53 25.00
N ASP A 201 11.44 16.76 25.48
CA ASP A 201 12.00 17.27 26.72
C ASP A 201 10.95 17.38 27.83
N VAL A 202 11.04 16.45 28.78
CA VAL A 202 10.29 16.44 30.05
C VAL A 202 10.52 17.71 30.88
N PHE A 203 11.56 18.51 30.57
CA PHE A 203 11.96 19.69 31.34
C PHE A 203 11.66 21.04 30.67
N LYS A 204 11.09 21.08 29.45
CA LYS A 204 10.67 22.35 28.84
C LYS A 204 9.52 23.00 29.61
N GLU A 205 9.57 24.34 29.68
CA GLU A 205 8.59 25.16 30.37
C GLU A 205 7.22 25.02 29.70
N ILE A 206 6.18 24.85 30.51
CA ILE A 206 4.81 24.63 30.03
C ILE A 206 4.17 26.00 29.77
N ASP A 207 3.76 26.26 28.53
CA ASP A 207 3.04 27.47 28.16
C ASP A 207 1.62 27.48 28.73
N LYS A 208 1.44 27.99 29.95
CA LYS A 208 0.13 28.10 30.61
C LYS A 208 -0.91 28.86 29.77
N LYS A 209 -0.48 29.90 29.05
CA LYS A 209 -1.35 30.77 28.24
C LYS A 209 -1.93 30.06 27.02
N THR A 210 -1.23 29.11 26.41
CA THR A 210 -1.74 28.36 25.26
C THR A 210 -2.74 27.30 25.72
N ILE A 211 -2.47 26.66 26.86
CA ILE A 211 -3.38 25.70 27.51
C ILE A 211 -4.68 26.37 27.93
N GLU A 212 -4.63 27.53 28.62
CA GLU A 212 -5.83 28.27 29.03
C GLU A 212 -6.69 28.70 27.83
N LYS A 213 -6.06 29.20 26.76
CA LYS A 213 -6.78 29.57 25.52
C LYS A 213 -7.46 28.37 24.87
N ARG A 214 -6.81 27.20 24.86
CA ARG A 214 -7.38 25.95 24.31
C ARG A 214 -8.51 25.41 25.16
N LEU A 215 -8.36 25.42 26.50
CA LEU A 215 -9.42 25.02 27.42
C LEU A 215 -10.66 25.90 27.29
N ASN A 216 -10.48 27.22 27.18
CA ASN A 216 -11.59 28.16 27.01
C ASN A 216 -12.26 28.06 25.63
N SER A 217 -11.59 27.46 24.64
CA SER A 217 -12.17 27.24 23.31
C SER A 217 -13.03 25.98 23.20
N LEU A 218 -13.01 25.12 24.22
CA LEU A 218 -13.82 23.90 24.22
C LEU A 218 -15.30 24.27 24.44
N PRO A 219 -16.21 23.89 23.53
CA PRO A 219 -17.63 24.14 23.70
C PRO A 219 -18.18 23.32 24.87
N ALA A 220 -19.17 23.86 25.58
CA ALA A 220 -19.86 23.14 26.64
C ALA A 220 -20.50 21.85 26.09
N PRO A 221 -20.45 20.73 26.84
CA PRO A 221 -21.02 19.47 26.39
C PRO A 221 -22.55 19.60 26.29
N GLN A 222 -23.06 19.59 25.07
CA GLN A 222 -24.49 19.49 24.79
C GLN A 222 -24.82 18.00 24.63
N LEU A 223 -25.52 17.46 25.62
CA LEU A 223 -25.94 16.07 25.65
C LEU A 223 -27.46 16.02 25.44
N TYR A 224 -27.89 15.05 24.63
CA TYR A 224 -29.31 14.72 24.50
C TYR A 224 -29.79 13.78 25.61
N PHE A 225 -28.88 12.97 26.16
CA PHE A 225 -29.19 11.95 27.16
C PHE A 225 -28.82 12.42 28.56
N ASP A 226 -29.80 12.44 29.45
CA ASP A 226 -29.61 12.78 30.86
C ASP A 226 -29.36 11.53 31.72
N CYS A 227 -29.85 10.37 31.28
CA CYS A 227 -29.79 9.11 32.04
C CYS A 227 -29.27 7.95 31.17
N PRO A 228 -28.38 7.08 31.69
CA PRO A 228 -27.81 5.96 30.94
C PRO A 228 -28.86 4.93 30.51
N GLU A 229 -29.97 4.81 31.24
CA GLU A 229 -31.08 3.92 30.90
C GLU A 229 -31.71 4.25 29.54
N GLN A 230 -31.70 5.53 29.14
CA GLN A 230 -32.22 5.96 27.84
C GLN A 230 -31.44 5.35 26.67
N LEU A 231 -30.14 5.14 26.84
CA LEU A 231 -29.29 4.50 25.83
C LEU A 231 -29.61 3.00 25.70
N LEU A 232 -29.87 2.33 26.83
CA LEU A 232 -30.28 0.91 26.82
C LEU A 232 -31.63 0.73 26.11
N ILE A 233 -32.55 1.68 26.28
CA ILE A 233 -33.84 1.68 25.55
C ILE A 233 -33.58 1.81 24.05
N ILE A 234 -32.70 2.72 23.63
CA ILE A 234 -32.35 2.87 22.20
C ILE A 234 -31.71 1.59 21.66
N PHE A 235 -30.79 0.97 22.39
CA PHE A 235 -30.20 -0.29 21.96
C PHE A 235 -31.24 -1.40 21.85
N GLY A 236 -32.15 -1.53 22.82
CA GLY A 236 -33.24 -2.49 22.74
C GLY A 236 -34.20 -2.21 21.56
N LEU A 237 -34.46 -0.94 21.23
CA LEU A 237 -35.23 -0.58 20.05
C LEU A 237 -34.48 -0.91 18.75
N LEU A 238 -33.18 -0.64 18.70
CA LEU A 238 -32.32 -0.92 17.57
C LEU A 238 -32.18 -2.44 17.34
N GLU A 239 -32.05 -3.22 18.41
CA GLU A 239 -32.08 -4.69 18.35
C GLU A 239 -33.41 -5.21 17.78
N LYS A 240 -34.55 -4.67 18.24
CA LYS A 240 -35.87 -5.02 17.69
C LYS A 240 -36.01 -4.62 16.23
N GLN A 241 -35.52 -3.44 15.85
CA GLN A 241 -35.51 -2.98 14.46
C GLN A 241 -34.62 -3.88 13.59
N ASN A 242 -33.42 -4.22 14.05
CA ASN A 242 -32.52 -5.12 13.34
C ASN A 242 -33.10 -6.51 13.19
N LEU A 243 -33.75 -7.04 14.23
CA LEU A 243 -34.48 -8.31 14.17
C LEU A 243 -35.60 -8.26 13.14
N ASN A 244 -36.38 -7.18 13.13
CA ASN A 244 -37.45 -6.97 12.16
C ASN A 244 -36.90 -6.89 10.72
N CYS A 245 -35.82 -6.12 10.50
CA CYS A 245 -35.14 -6.05 9.21
C CYS A 245 -34.63 -7.42 8.76
N LEU A 246 -34.09 -8.23 9.68
CA LEU A 246 -33.61 -9.58 9.39
C LEU A 246 -34.76 -10.51 9.01
N LEU A 247 -35.86 -10.47 9.74
CA LEU A 247 -37.06 -11.25 9.43
C LEU A 247 -37.66 -10.84 8.08
N LEU A 248 -37.80 -9.54 7.81
CA LEU A 248 -38.24 -9.03 6.51
C LEU A 248 -37.29 -9.46 5.38
N THR A 249 -35.98 -9.52 5.65
CA THR A 249 -34.99 -9.98 4.66
C THR A 249 -35.17 -11.47 4.38
N GLU A 250 -35.45 -12.28 5.40
CA GLU A 250 -35.69 -13.72 5.22
C GLU A 250 -37.01 -13.98 4.46
N GLU A 251 -38.09 -13.27 4.81
CA GLU A 251 -39.35 -13.31 4.07
C GLU A 251 -39.14 -12.90 2.60
N LEU A 252 -38.46 -11.78 2.36
CA LEU A 252 -38.15 -11.31 1.01
C LEU A 252 -37.26 -12.28 0.25
N ASN A 253 -36.35 -12.98 0.93
CA ASN A 253 -35.50 -13.99 0.31
C ASN A 253 -36.33 -15.19 -0.19
N SER A 254 -37.35 -15.59 0.57
CA SER A 254 -38.28 -16.64 0.13
C SER A 254 -39.07 -16.23 -1.12
N GLU A 255 -39.59 -15.00 -1.17
CA GLU A 255 -40.31 -14.46 -2.33
C GLU A 255 -39.39 -14.25 -3.53
N LYS A 256 -38.16 -13.78 -3.31
CA LYS A 256 -37.12 -13.70 -4.34
C LYS A 256 -36.85 -15.06 -4.96
N ASN A 257 -36.69 -16.11 -4.16
CA ASN A 257 -36.44 -17.47 -4.67
C ASN A 257 -37.63 -17.99 -5.46
N ARG A 258 -38.86 -17.71 -5.01
CA ARG A 258 -40.07 -18.04 -5.77
C ARG A 258 -40.12 -17.30 -7.11
N PHE A 259 -39.83 -16.00 -7.12
CA PHE A 259 -39.77 -15.19 -8.32
C PHE A 259 -38.72 -15.72 -9.31
N LEU A 260 -37.50 -16.04 -8.84
CA LEU A 260 -36.45 -16.60 -9.69
C LEU A 260 -36.88 -17.92 -10.34
N LYS A 261 -37.51 -18.82 -9.59
CA LYS A 261 -38.08 -20.06 -10.15
C LYS A 261 -39.13 -19.77 -11.21
N THR A 262 -40.04 -18.80 -10.99
CA THR A 262 -41.04 -18.43 -12.00
C THR A 262 -40.41 -17.85 -13.26
N VAL A 263 -39.33 -17.07 -13.13
CA VAL A 263 -38.58 -16.53 -14.27
C VAL A 263 -37.88 -17.65 -15.05
N GLU A 264 -37.30 -18.63 -14.37
CA GLU A 264 -36.69 -19.79 -15.02
C GLU A 264 -37.72 -20.60 -15.82
N VAL A 265 -38.89 -20.88 -15.23
CA VAL A 265 -40.00 -21.57 -15.92
C VAL A 265 -40.47 -20.76 -17.14
N LEU A 266 -40.64 -19.44 -16.99
CA LEU A 266 -41.05 -18.57 -18.09
C LEU A 266 -40.02 -18.53 -19.23
N LYS A 267 -38.72 -18.57 -18.91
CA LYS A 267 -37.66 -18.66 -19.93
C LYS A 267 -37.73 -19.98 -20.71
N ILE A 268 -38.06 -21.09 -20.05
CA ILE A 268 -38.22 -22.39 -20.70
C ILE A 268 -39.41 -22.34 -21.65
N LEU A 269 -40.59 -21.91 -21.16
CA LEU A 269 -41.80 -21.79 -21.98
C LEU A 269 -41.58 -20.87 -23.19
N LEU A 270 -40.91 -19.73 -23.00
CA LEU A 270 -40.63 -18.81 -24.10
C LEU A 270 -39.68 -19.42 -25.13
N ARG A 271 -38.73 -20.25 -24.70
CA ARG A 271 -37.85 -20.98 -25.63
C ARG A 271 -38.62 -22.02 -26.43
N GLU A 272 -39.50 -22.78 -25.78
CA GLU A 272 -40.37 -23.76 -26.44
C GLU A 272 -41.27 -23.08 -27.48
N GLU A 273 -41.89 -21.94 -27.15
CA GLU A 273 -42.69 -21.14 -28.09
C GLU A 273 -41.86 -20.61 -29.28
N LEU A 274 -40.62 -20.17 -29.04
CA LEU A 274 -39.73 -19.73 -30.12
C LEU A 274 -39.31 -20.89 -31.03
N GLU A 275 -39.00 -22.06 -30.46
CA GLU A 275 -38.69 -23.26 -31.22
C GLU A 275 -39.89 -23.71 -32.06
N TYR A 276 -41.10 -23.68 -31.49
CA TYR A 276 -42.33 -23.97 -32.20
C TYR A 276 -42.58 -23.00 -33.37
N ILE A 277 -42.43 -21.69 -33.15
CA ILE A 277 -42.57 -20.69 -34.23
C ILE A 277 -41.53 -20.94 -35.33
N GLN A 278 -40.30 -21.29 -34.95
CA GLN A 278 -39.24 -21.57 -35.92
C GLN A 278 -39.52 -22.83 -36.75
N GLU A 279 -40.10 -23.87 -36.14
CA GLU A 279 -40.55 -25.07 -36.85
C GLU A 279 -41.70 -24.75 -37.82
N MET A 280 -42.70 -23.98 -37.36
CA MET A 280 -43.81 -23.52 -38.22
C MET A 280 -43.32 -22.69 -39.41
N ILE A 281 -42.32 -21.83 -39.22
CA ILE A 281 -41.73 -21.05 -40.31
C ILE A 281 -41.09 -21.99 -41.35
N LYS A 282 -40.32 -23.00 -40.90
CA LYS A 282 -39.71 -23.98 -41.81
C LYS A 282 -40.74 -24.79 -42.58
N GLU A 283 -41.80 -25.25 -41.92
CA GLU A 283 -42.89 -25.97 -42.60
C GLU A 283 -43.55 -25.12 -43.69
N ILE A 284 -43.74 -23.82 -43.43
CA ILE A 284 -44.29 -22.88 -44.42
C ILE A 284 -43.29 -22.66 -45.56
N GLU A 285 -42.00 -22.48 -45.27
CA GLU A 285 -40.96 -22.36 -46.30
C GLU A 285 -40.91 -23.60 -47.20
N ASP A 286 -40.94 -24.80 -46.61
CA ASP A 286 -40.98 -26.07 -47.35
C ASP A 286 -42.26 -26.18 -48.21
N MET A 287 -43.41 -25.77 -47.68
CA MET A 287 -44.65 -25.70 -48.44
C MET A 287 -44.59 -24.71 -49.61
N ILE A 288 -43.94 -23.56 -49.42
CA ILE A 288 -43.75 -22.57 -50.49
C ILE A 288 -42.86 -23.16 -51.58
N THR A 289 -41.70 -23.70 -51.23
CA THR A 289 -40.78 -24.30 -52.22
C THR A 289 -41.43 -25.47 -52.98
N TRP A 290 -42.23 -26.29 -52.30
CA TRP A 290 -42.98 -27.36 -52.94
C TRP A 290 -44.02 -26.82 -53.93
N ASN A 291 -44.75 -25.77 -53.55
CA ASN A 291 -45.72 -25.12 -54.43
C ASN A 291 -45.05 -24.44 -55.63
N GLU A 292 -43.92 -23.77 -55.43
CA GLU A 292 -43.14 -23.15 -56.51
C GLU A 292 -42.64 -24.20 -57.51
N ASN A 293 -42.09 -25.32 -57.03
CA ASN A 293 -41.67 -26.42 -57.88
C ASN A 293 -42.86 -26.99 -58.67
N ARG A 294 -44.00 -27.19 -58.01
CA ARG A 294 -45.20 -27.68 -58.68
C ARG A 294 -45.76 -26.70 -59.69
N GLU A 295 -45.66 -25.39 -59.45
CA GLU A 295 -46.01 -24.37 -60.42
C GLU A 295 -45.15 -24.48 -61.68
N VAL A 296 -43.84 -24.69 -61.53
CA VAL A 296 -42.91 -24.92 -62.64
C VAL A 296 -43.30 -26.17 -63.42
N GLU A 297 -43.55 -27.30 -62.75
CA GLU A 297 -43.99 -28.55 -63.39
C GLU A 297 -45.28 -28.37 -64.19
N VAL A 298 -46.29 -27.73 -63.59
CA VAL A 298 -47.58 -27.47 -64.25
C VAL A 298 -47.40 -26.55 -65.46
N LYS A 299 -46.56 -25.50 -65.34
CA LYS A 299 -46.21 -24.62 -66.47
C LYS A 299 -45.55 -25.41 -67.61
N GLU A 300 -44.61 -26.30 -67.31
CA GLU A 300 -43.97 -27.14 -68.33
C GLU A 300 -44.97 -28.06 -69.02
N ILE A 301 -45.85 -28.72 -68.26
CA ILE A 301 -46.90 -29.58 -68.82
C ILE A 301 -47.85 -28.76 -69.69
N PHE A 302 -48.25 -27.57 -69.24
CA PHE A 302 -49.10 -26.66 -70.00
C PHE A 302 -48.44 -26.27 -71.34
N PHE A 303 -47.17 -25.88 -71.33
CA PHE A 303 -46.45 -25.53 -72.55
C PHE A 303 -46.23 -26.73 -73.49
N LYS A 304 -46.04 -27.94 -72.95
CA LYS A 304 -46.03 -29.19 -73.75
C LYS A 304 -47.37 -29.42 -74.42
N ILE A 305 -48.48 -29.31 -73.69
CA ILE A 305 -49.83 -29.47 -74.26
C ILE A 305 -50.10 -28.43 -75.35
N LEU A 306 -49.71 -27.17 -75.13
CA LEU A 306 -49.88 -26.09 -76.10
C LEU A 306 -49.07 -26.38 -77.37
N ARG A 307 -47.80 -26.80 -77.23
CA ARG A 307 -46.92 -27.10 -78.36
C ARG A 307 -47.32 -28.36 -79.12
N ASP A 308 -47.75 -29.40 -78.42
CA ASP A 308 -47.96 -30.71 -79.02
C ASP A 308 -49.41 -30.87 -79.48
N LYS A 309 -50.39 -30.65 -78.59
CA LYS A 309 -51.80 -30.92 -78.88
C LYS A 309 -52.49 -29.75 -79.57
N MET A 310 -52.37 -28.54 -79.02
CA MET A 310 -53.09 -27.38 -79.58
C MET A 310 -52.51 -26.96 -80.93
N ARG A 311 -51.17 -26.92 -81.05
CA ARG A 311 -50.52 -26.66 -82.34
C ARG A 311 -50.86 -27.73 -83.38
N TYR A 312 -50.87 -29.01 -83.00
CA TYR A 312 -51.28 -30.07 -83.92
C TYR A 312 -52.74 -29.94 -84.34
N LEU A 313 -53.66 -29.63 -83.42
CA LEU A 313 -55.07 -29.45 -83.77
C LEU A 313 -55.29 -28.30 -84.76
N ILE A 314 -54.64 -27.16 -84.54
CA ILE A 314 -54.80 -25.96 -85.38
C ILE A 314 -54.02 -26.08 -86.69
N SER A 315 -52.83 -26.68 -86.66
CA SER A 315 -51.91 -26.76 -87.81
C SER A 315 -51.84 -28.15 -88.45
N SER A 316 -52.71 -29.09 -88.07
CA SER A 316 -52.74 -30.41 -88.73
C SER A 316 -53.12 -30.23 -90.19
N GLY A 317 -52.46 -31.01 -91.05
CA GLY A 317 -52.76 -31.00 -92.48
C GLY A 317 -54.23 -31.31 -92.77
N THR A 318 -54.88 -32.12 -91.93
CA THR A 318 -56.31 -32.42 -92.04
C THR A 318 -57.20 -31.24 -91.66
N ALA A 319 -56.90 -30.50 -90.58
CA ALA A 319 -57.65 -29.29 -90.23
C ALA A 319 -57.50 -28.21 -91.31
N LEU A 320 -56.27 -27.97 -91.79
CA LEU A 320 -56.01 -27.07 -92.93
C LEU A 320 -56.70 -27.53 -94.21
N GLN A 321 -56.74 -28.83 -94.50
CA GLN A 321 -57.47 -29.39 -95.64
C GLN A 321 -58.97 -29.16 -95.51
N ILE A 322 -59.56 -29.39 -94.34
CA ILE A 322 -60.97 -29.11 -94.08
C ILE A 322 -61.25 -27.62 -94.26
N PHE A 323 -60.38 -26.74 -93.74
CA PHE A 323 -60.51 -25.30 -93.95
C PHE A 323 -60.47 -24.94 -95.44
N ASN A 324 -59.53 -25.50 -96.21
CA ASN A 324 -59.47 -25.30 -97.66
C ASN A 324 -60.70 -25.85 -98.39
N TYR A 325 -61.25 -27.00 -97.97
CA TYR A 325 -62.44 -27.58 -98.60
C TYR A 325 -63.70 -26.78 -98.31
N VAL A 326 -63.86 -26.28 -97.08
CA VAL A 326 -64.97 -25.41 -96.70
C VAL A 326 -64.89 -24.09 -97.46
N GLU A 327 -63.70 -23.50 -97.55
CA GLU A 327 -63.47 -22.30 -98.35
C GLU A 327 -63.80 -22.54 -99.83
N PHE A 328 -63.29 -23.63 -100.41
CA PHE A 328 -63.60 -23.99 -101.80
C PHE A 328 -65.09 -24.23 -102.06
N ALA A 329 -65.80 -24.91 -101.15
CA ALA A 329 -67.23 -25.17 -101.28
C ALA A 329 -68.05 -23.87 -101.15
N TYR A 330 -67.66 -23.00 -100.21
CA TYR A 330 -68.29 -21.71 -99.99
C TYR A 330 -68.12 -20.78 -101.21
N GLU A 331 -66.90 -20.68 -101.75
CA GLU A 331 -66.61 -19.89 -102.96
C GLU A 331 -67.42 -20.34 -104.16
N ARG A 332 -67.60 -21.66 -104.33
CA ARG A 332 -68.32 -22.22 -105.47
C ARG A 332 -69.84 -22.06 -105.39
N LEU A 333 -70.42 -22.15 -104.20
CA LEU A 333 -71.87 -22.21 -104.02
C LEU A 333 -72.49 -20.83 -103.71
N ILE A 334 -71.81 -19.97 -102.97
CA ILE A 334 -72.41 -18.74 -102.42
C ILE A 334 -71.78 -17.50 -103.07
N THR A 335 -70.48 -17.23 -102.87
CA THR A 335 -69.77 -16.06 -103.45
C THR A 335 -68.24 -16.20 -103.27
N SER A 336 -67.44 -15.63 -104.18
CA SER A 336 -65.98 -15.50 -104.01
C SER A 336 -65.62 -14.79 -102.70
N ASN A 337 -64.63 -15.29 -101.98
CA ASN A 337 -64.33 -14.90 -100.60
C ASN A 337 -63.63 -13.51 -100.51
N GLU A 338 -64.33 -12.42 -100.83
CA GLU A 338 -63.75 -11.05 -100.76
C GLU A 338 -63.75 -10.46 -99.33
N THR A 339 -64.46 -11.10 -98.40
CA THR A 339 -64.50 -10.71 -96.98
C THR A 339 -63.97 -11.88 -96.15
N LYS A 340 -63.00 -11.62 -95.27
CA LYS A 340 -62.29 -12.63 -94.46
C LYS A 340 -63.21 -13.27 -93.41
N PHE A 341 -64.23 -14.03 -93.83
CA PHE A 341 -65.10 -14.76 -92.91
C PHE A 341 -64.29 -15.84 -92.17
N SER A 342 -64.65 -16.08 -90.91
CA SER A 342 -64.12 -17.21 -90.16
C SER A 342 -64.60 -18.50 -90.81
N SER A 343 -63.78 -19.54 -90.81
CA SER A 343 -64.12 -20.85 -91.39
C SER A 343 -65.38 -21.49 -90.80
N ILE A 344 -65.69 -21.18 -89.53
CA ILE A 344 -66.92 -21.62 -88.88
C ILE A 344 -68.13 -20.89 -89.47
N ASP A 345 -68.00 -19.60 -89.74
CA ASP A 345 -69.08 -18.81 -90.34
C ASP A 345 -69.34 -19.24 -91.79
N MET A 346 -68.28 -19.57 -92.54
CA MET A 346 -68.39 -20.15 -93.88
C MET A 346 -69.11 -21.51 -93.85
N ALA A 347 -68.78 -22.38 -92.88
CA ALA A 347 -69.44 -23.66 -92.71
C ALA A 347 -70.91 -23.52 -92.31
N LEU A 348 -71.24 -22.62 -91.37
CA LEU A 348 -72.61 -22.36 -90.95
C LEU A 348 -73.46 -21.76 -92.09
N ALA A 349 -72.87 -20.93 -92.94
CA ALA A 349 -73.56 -20.42 -94.13
C ALA A 349 -73.85 -21.55 -95.12
N LEU A 350 -72.89 -22.45 -95.36
CA LEU A 350 -73.12 -23.66 -96.17
C LEU A 350 -74.20 -24.57 -95.56
N GLU A 351 -74.20 -24.72 -94.23
CA GLU A 351 -75.21 -25.50 -93.52
C GLU A 351 -76.60 -24.89 -93.67
N ARG A 352 -76.73 -23.56 -93.55
CA ARG A 352 -78.00 -22.87 -93.80
C ARG A 352 -78.49 -23.04 -95.24
N GLU A 353 -77.60 -22.93 -96.22
CA GLU A 353 -77.95 -23.19 -97.61
C GLU A 353 -78.39 -24.64 -97.80
N TYR A 354 -77.69 -25.59 -97.18
CA TYR A 354 -78.10 -26.99 -97.20
C TYR A 354 -79.47 -27.21 -96.53
N GLU A 355 -79.72 -26.59 -95.38
CA GLU A 355 -81.00 -26.64 -94.67
C GLU A 355 -82.12 -26.00 -95.48
N ASN A 356 -81.87 -24.86 -96.13
CA ASN A 356 -82.83 -24.23 -97.03
C ASN A 356 -83.16 -25.15 -98.20
N LEU A 357 -82.15 -25.75 -98.82
CA LEU A 357 -82.33 -26.70 -99.91
C LEU A 357 -83.07 -27.97 -99.44
N MET A 358 -82.81 -28.43 -98.22
CA MET A 358 -83.56 -29.54 -97.61
C MET A 358 -85.00 -29.17 -97.26
N LEU A 359 -85.25 -27.93 -96.82
CA LEU A 359 -86.59 -27.42 -96.62
C LEU A 359 -87.36 -27.36 -97.94
N ASP A 360 -86.71 -26.87 -99.00
CA ASP A 360 -87.26 -26.89 -100.36
C ASP A 360 -87.57 -28.33 -100.82
N ILE A 361 -86.64 -29.28 -100.58
CA ILE A 361 -86.87 -30.71 -100.87
C ILE A 361 -88.05 -31.26 -100.06
N SER A 362 -88.18 -30.88 -98.78
CA SER A 362 -89.24 -31.35 -97.89
C SER A 362 -90.62 -30.76 -98.21
N ALA A 363 -90.66 -29.63 -98.91
CA ALA A 363 -91.91 -29.01 -99.38
C ALA A 363 -92.55 -29.76 -100.55
N PHE A 364 -91.80 -30.65 -101.22
CA PHE A 364 -92.37 -31.52 -102.25
C PHE A 364 -93.15 -32.67 -101.62
N ASP A 365 -94.36 -32.91 -102.11
CA ASP A 365 -95.22 -34.01 -101.65
C ASP A 365 -94.52 -35.36 -101.89
N LEU A 366 -94.49 -36.22 -100.88
CA LEU A 366 -93.85 -37.55 -100.92
C LEU A 366 -94.43 -38.42 -102.06
N GLY A 367 -95.66 -38.14 -102.50
CA GLY A 367 -96.26 -38.74 -103.69
C GLY A 367 -95.61 -38.29 -105.01
N MET A 368 -95.31 -36.99 -105.15
CA MET A 368 -94.60 -36.44 -106.31
C MET A 368 -93.13 -36.89 -106.31
N ILE A 369 -92.47 -36.93 -105.15
CA ILE A 369 -91.09 -37.44 -105.03
C ILE A 369 -91.02 -38.92 -105.42
N LYS A 370 -91.96 -39.77 -105.00
CA LYS A 370 -91.98 -41.19 -105.41
C LYS A 370 -92.31 -41.38 -106.89
N GLN A 371 -93.12 -40.50 -107.48
CA GLN A 371 -93.37 -40.52 -108.92
C GLN A 371 -92.14 -40.10 -109.70
N ILE A 372 -91.49 -39.01 -109.30
CA ILE A 372 -90.24 -38.52 -109.89
C ILE A 372 -89.10 -39.53 -109.67
N GLU A 373 -88.96 -40.12 -108.48
CA GLU A 373 -87.98 -41.19 -108.24
C GLU A 373 -88.26 -42.40 -109.11
N LYS A 374 -89.52 -42.81 -109.28
CA LYS A 374 -89.88 -43.92 -110.16
C LYS A 374 -89.61 -43.58 -111.63
N GLU A 375 -89.91 -42.35 -112.05
CA GLU A 375 -89.67 -41.86 -113.41
C GLU A 375 -88.17 -41.73 -113.69
N ILE A 376 -87.38 -41.16 -112.77
CA ILE A 376 -85.91 -41.09 -112.84
C ILE A 376 -85.29 -42.49 -112.78
N TYR A 377 -85.86 -43.42 -112.00
CA TYR A 377 -85.35 -44.79 -111.97
C TYR A 377 -85.68 -45.54 -113.25
N ASP A 378 -86.89 -45.38 -113.80
CA ASP A 378 -87.29 -45.96 -115.06
C ASP A 378 -86.51 -45.35 -116.24
N ASP A 379 -86.31 -44.03 -116.25
CA ASP A 379 -85.45 -43.31 -117.20
C ASP A 379 -83.98 -43.68 -117.03
N GLY A 380 -83.47 -43.78 -115.81
CA GLY A 380 -82.10 -44.25 -115.54
C GLY A 380 -81.91 -45.71 -115.99
N VAL A 381 -82.93 -46.56 -115.84
CA VAL A 381 -82.92 -47.93 -116.40
C VAL A 381 -82.96 -47.89 -117.92
N GLN A 382 -83.70 -46.98 -118.54
CA GLN A 382 -83.70 -46.77 -119.99
C GLN A 382 -82.35 -46.26 -120.49
N GLU A 383 -81.76 -45.25 -119.85
CA GLU A 383 -80.44 -44.71 -120.16
C GLU A 383 -79.36 -45.77 -119.97
N ILE A 384 -79.42 -46.60 -118.93
CA ILE A 384 -78.48 -47.72 -118.74
C ILE A 384 -78.67 -48.77 -119.84
N LYS A 385 -79.90 -49.07 -120.27
CA LYS A 385 -80.16 -49.98 -121.38
C LYS A 385 -79.63 -49.40 -122.69
N GLN A 386 -79.94 -48.14 -123.00
CA GLN A 386 -79.43 -47.43 -124.17
C GLN A 386 -77.90 -47.32 -124.14
N ALA A 387 -77.29 -47.02 -122.99
CA ALA A 387 -75.84 -47.00 -122.83
C ALA A 387 -75.22 -48.39 -122.99
N LYS A 388 -75.88 -49.45 -122.53
CA LYS A 388 -75.43 -50.85 -122.77
C LYS A 388 -75.57 -51.25 -124.24
N GLU A 389 -76.65 -50.87 -124.91
CA GLU A 389 -76.87 -51.09 -126.34
C GLU A 389 -75.89 -50.29 -127.18
N ALA A 390 -75.71 -49.01 -126.88
CA ALA A 390 -74.70 -48.14 -127.47
C ALA A 390 -73.29 -48.68 -127.20
N ALA A 391 -72.96 -49.17 -126.00
CA ALA A 391 -71.67 -49.77 -125.71
C ALA A 391 -71.45 -51.10 -126.45
N LYS A 392 -72.51 -51.90 -126.68
CA LYS A 392 -72.45 -53.08 -127.55
C LYS A 392 -72.24 -52.68 -129.01
N LEU A 393 -73.00 -51.72 -129.51
CA LEU A 393 -72.84 -51.13 -130.85
C LEU A 393 -71.43 -50.56 -131.03
N LEU A 394 -70.91 -49.80 -130.06
CA LEU A 394 -69.57 -49.21 -130.09
C LEU A 394 -68.51 -50.31 -130.06
N LYS A 395 -68.68 -51.37 -129.26
CA LYS A 395 -67.80 -52.55 -129.32
C LYS A 395 -67.86 -53.28 -130.66
N ASP A 396 -69.03 -53.40 -131.28
CA ASP A 396 -69.17 -54.07 -132.57
C ASP A 396 -68.68 -53.20 -133.73
N VAL A 397 -68.86 -51.88 -133.65
CA VAL A 397 -68.23 -50.87 -134.51
C VAL A 397 -66.73 -50.87 -134.31
N ASP A 398 -66.20 -50.96 -133.09
CA ASP A 398 -64.77 -51.08 -132.83
C ASP A 398 -64.19 -52.40 -133.36
N LYS A 399 -64.93 -53.52 -133.25
CA LYS A 399 -64.54 -54.79 -133.88
C LYS A 399 -64.58 -54.69 -135.40
N LEU A 400 -65.60 -54.06 -135.98
CA LEU A 400 -65.70 -53.81 -137.42
C LEU A 400 -64.60 -52.87 -137.88
N ALA A 401 -64.32 -51.79 -137.16
CA ALA A 401 -63.26 -50.83 -137.43
C ALA A 401 -61.88 -51.46 -137.26
N LYS A 402 -61.67 -52.34 -136.27
CA LYS A 402 -60.45 -53.17 -136.15
C LYS A 402 -60.35 -54.17 -137.30
N ARG A 403 -61.44 -54.84 -137.70
CA ARG A 403 -61.45 -55.74 -138.87
C ARG A 403 -61.20 -54.98 -140.16
N LEU A 404 -61.78 -53.80 -140.32
CA LEU A 404 -61.63 -52.94 -141.49
C LEU A 404 -60.21 -52.37 -141.54
N LYS A 405 -59.71 -51.80 -140.43
CA LYS A 405 -58.27 -51.44 -140.29
C LYS A 405 -57.37 -52.64 -140.56
N SER A 406 -57.67 -53.83 -140.04
CA SER A 406 -56.93 -55.07 -140.31
C SER A 406 -57.06 -55.57 -141.76
N SER A 407 -58.14 -55.24 -142.48
CA SER A 407 -58.36 -55.60 -143.89
C SER A 407 -57.66 -54.61 -144.84
N PHE A 408 -57.51 -53.36 -144.40
CA PHE A 408 -56.74 -52.31 -145.07
C PHE A 408 -55.27 -52.26 -144.62
N GLU A 409 -54.90 -52.98 -143.56
CA GLU A 409 -53.51 -53.20 -143.19
C GLU A 409 -52.90 -54.20 -144.19
N PRO A 410 -51.99 -53.74 -145.06
CA PRO A 410 -51.36 -54.62 -146.03
C PRO A 410 -50.59 -55.72 -145.30
N THR A 411 -50.80 -56.96 -145.75
CA THR A 411 -50.14 -58.18 -145.27
C THR A 411 -48.66 -57.89 -145.03
N ARG A 412 -48.26 -57.78 -143.76
CA ARG A 412 -46.86 -57.58 -143.38
C ARG A 412 -46.06 -58.78 -143.89
N ARG A 413 -45.48 -58.60 -145.06
CA ARG A 413 -44.40 -59.44 -145.56
C ARG A 413 -43.36 -59.53 -144.45
N LYS A 414 -43.09 -60.77 -144.03
CA LYS A 414 -41.93 -61.13 -143.23
C LYS A 414 -40.70 -60.57 -143.92
N THR A 415 -40.04 -59.60 -143.28
CA THR A 415 -38.65 -59.25 -143.60
C THR A 415 -38.08 -58.35 -142.50
N ASN A 416 -36.97 -58.85 -141.94
CA ASN A 416 -35.75 -58.11 -141.61
C ASN A 416 -35.54 -57.67 -140.15
N TYR A 417 -34.68 -58.50 -139.55
CA TYR A 417 -33.81 -58.39 -138.37
C TYR A 417 -34.46 -58.44 -136.97
#